data_AF-A0A1F6IGE0-F1
#
_entry.id   AF-A0A1F6IGE0-F1
#
_cell.length_a   1.000
_cell.length_b   1.000
_cell.length_c   1.000
_cell.angle_alpha   90.00
_cell.angle_beta   90.00
_cell.angle_gamma   90.00
#
_symmetry.space_group_name_H-M   'P 1'
#
loop_
_entity.id
_entity.type
_entity.pdbx_description
1 polymer ?
#
loop_
_entity_poly.entity_id
_entity_poly.type
_entity_poly.pdbx_seq_one_letter_code
_entity_poly.pdbx_strand_id
1 'polypeptide(L)'
;MGNKKEAISGEKEDIILITSRQGFLKEEPKADPEEQAMQNFFQALAAEPSIVGIGLSRMKMGGLYVDVFVKDFNDAEAMGRIGDVVDSAFESLESASNESTGCHSFASVDGQEINEFAEEFKKRFNTPISREEVDRNPFAVLRTSTDNSTLLEIVMFED
;
A
#
# COMPACT_ATOMS: atom_id res chain seq x y z
N MET A 1 -46.01 23.76 -0.97
CA MET A 1 -44.89 24.62 -1.38
C MET A 1 -43.81 24.54 -0.32
N GLY A 2 -42.60 24.16 -0.71
CA GLY A 2 -41.46 23.97 0.18
C GLY A 2 -40.60 22.81 -0.29
N ASN A 3 -39.95 22.96 -1.45
CA ASN A 3 -38.94 22.05 -1.99
C ASN A 3 -37.67 22.03 -1.10
N LYS A 4 -37.03 20.86 -1.01
CA LYS A 4 -35.64 20.52 -1.42
C LYS A 4 -35.23 19.25 -0.67
N LYS A 5 -34.98 18.13 -1.37
CA LYS A 5 -33.68 17.71 -1.94
C LYS A 5 -32.62 17.61 -0.83
N GLU A 6 -31.83 16.57 -0.66
CA GLU A 6 -31.46 15.40 -1.47
C GLU A 6 -30.61 14.51 -0.54
N ALA A 7 -30.36 13.28 -0.97
CA ALA A 7 -29.49 12.31 -0.31
C ALA A 7 -28.14 12.93 0.11
N ILE A 8 -27.72 12.68 1.36
CA ILE A 8 -26.30 12.77 1.70
C ILE A 8 -25.72 11.41 1.34
N SER A 9 -25.20 11.38 0.13
CA SER A 9 -24.27 10.38 -0.39
C SER A 9 -23.32 9.93 0.72
N GLY A 10 -23.35 8.65 1.07
CA GLY A 10 -22.20 8.00 1.67
C GLY A 10 -21.15 7.90 0.59
N GLU A 11 -20.37 8.96 0.41
CA GLU A 11 -19.11 8.87 -0.33
C GLU A 11 -18.29 7.82 0.40
N LYS A 12 -18.07 6.66 -0.22
CA LYS A 12 -16.95 5.80 0.17
C LYS A 12 -15.73 6.68 0.05
N GLU A 13 -15.06 6.97 1.17
CA GLU A 13 -13.73 7.55 1.16
C GLU A 13 -12.90 6.82 0.10
N ASP A 14 -12.30 7.58 -0.81
CA ASP A 14 -11.45 6.96 -1.82
C ASP A 14 -10.23 6.42 -1.09
N ILE A 15 -10.04 5.10 -1.15
CA ILE A 15 -8.92 4.43 -0.51
C ILE A 15 -7.60 4.67 -1.25
N ILE A 16 -7.61 5.39 -2.38
CA ILE A 16 -6.40 5.74 -3.13
C ILE A 16 -5.97 7.16 -2.75
N LEU A 17 -4.79 7.26 -2.14
CA LEU A 17 -4.08 8.50 -1.87
C LEU A 17 -2.90 8.62 -2.84
N ILE A 18 -2.92 9.62 -3.71
CA ILE A 18 -1.77 9.96 -4.56
C ILE A 18 -1.16 11.24 -4.01
N THR A 19 0.15 11.21 -3.73
CA THR A 19 0.84 12.31 -3.06
C THR A 19 2.27 12.48 -3.58
N SER A 20 2.79 13.70 -3.50
CA SER A 20 4.19 13.97 -3.84
C SER A 20 5.13 13.40 -2.78
N ARG A 21 6.21 12.75 -3.19
CA ARG A 21 7.29 12.28 -2.29
C ARG A 21 7.79 13.39 -1.38
N GLN A 22 8.04 14.56 -1.96
CA GLN A 22 8.56 15.69 -1.20
C GLN A 22 7.58 16.21 -0.15
N GLY A 23 6.28 16.14 -0.41
CA GLY A 23 5.25 16.49 0.56
C GLY A 23 5.30 15.54 1.75
N PHE A 24 5.37 14.24 1.47
CA PHE A 24 5.40 13.19 2.49
C PHE A 24 6.63 13.26 3.40
N LEU A 25 7.80 13.52 2.81
CA LEU A 25 9.07 13.65 3.55
C LEU A 25 9.18 14.94 4.38
N LYS A 26 8.26 15.90 4.20
CA LYS A 26 8.25 17.18 4.92
C LYS A 26 7.16 17.26 5.98
N GLU A 27 6.39 16.20 6.18
CA GLU A 27 5.35 16.22 7.20
C GLU A 27 5.93 16.37 8.61
N GLU A 28 5.21 17.14 9.44
CA GLU A 28 5.58 17.35 10.84
C GLU A 28 5.37 16.07 11.67
N PRO A 29 6.20 15.87 12.73
CA PRO A 29 6.02 14.77 13.66
C PRO A 29 4.61 14.72 14.26
N LYS A 30 4.05 13.51 14.38
CA LYS A 30 2.77 13.27 15.04
C LYS A 30 2.97 13.16 16.55
N ALA A 31 1.97 13.60 17.30
CA ALA A 31 2.00 13.52 18.77
C ALA A 31 1.70 12.10 19.28
N ASP A 32 0.89 11.35 18.54
CA ASP A 32 0.58 9.95 18.85
C ASP A 32 1.71 9.03 18.36
N PRO A 33 2.23 8.11 19.21
CA PRO A 33 3.34 7.22 18.85
C PRO A 33 3.02 6.25 17.71
N GLU A 34 1.78 5.79 17.60
CA GLU A 34 1.34 4.87 16.54
C GLU A 34 1.25 5.63 15.20
N GLU A 35 0.65 6.82 15.21
CA GLU A 35 0.62 7.70 14.04
C GLU A 35 2.03 8.11 13.61
N GLN A 36 2.95 8.37 14.54
CA GLN A 36 4.34 8.68 14.24
C GLN A 36 5.08 7.49 13.62
N ALA A 37 4.85 6.28 14.13
CA ALA A 37 5.46 5.08 13.57
C ALA A 37 4.96 4.80 12.16
N MET A 38 3.66 4.97 11.91
CA MET A 38 3.07 4.86 10.59
C MET A 38 3.63 5.92 9.62
N GLN A 39 3.76 7.17 10.08
CA GLN A 39 4.40 8.23 9.31
C GLN A 39 5.86 7.89 8.96
N ASN A 40 6.65 7.42 9.94
CA ASN A 40 8.04 7.01 9.71
C ASN A 40 8.14 5.85 8.71
N PHE A 41 7.23 4.89 8.81
CA PHE A 41 7.12 3.77 7.90
C PHE A 41 6.94 4.27 6.45
N PHE A 42 5.92 5.08 6.20
CA PHE A 42 5.68 5.63 4.87
C PHE A 42 6.81 6.55 4.38
N GLN A 43 7.45 7.33 5.27
CA GLN A 43 8.60 8.16 4.91
C GLN A 43 9.82 7.34 4.48
N ALA A 44 10.09 6.21 5.16
CA ALA A 44 11.16 5.29 4.78
C ALA A 44 10.92 4.72 3.38
N LEU A 45 9.67 4.30 3.08
CA LEU A 45 9.30 3.81 1.76
C LEU A 45 9.38 4.89 0.68
N ALA A 46 8.89 6.11 0.97
CA ALA A 46 8.94 7.23 0.04
C ALA A 46 10.38 7.68 -0.28
N ALA A 47 11.32 7.47 0.65
CA ALA A 47 12.73 7.80 0.48
C ALA A 47 13.47 6.85 -0.49
N GLU A 48 12.95 5.64 -0.73
CA GLU A 48 13.47 4.72 -1.75
C GLU A 48 12.83 5.04 -3.12
N PRO A 49 13.58 5.57 -4.09
CA PRO A 49 13.01 6.03 -5.37
C PRO A 49 12.39 4.91 -6.20
N SER A 50 12.83 3.66 -6.01
CA SER A 50 12.29 2.52 -6.73
C SER A 50 10.92 2.07 -6.21
N ILE A 51 10.53 2.43 -4.98
CA ILE A 51 9.19 2.20 -4.42
C ILE A 51 8.28 3.35 -4.83
N VAL A 52 7.23 3.08 -5.60
CA VAL A 52 6.29 4.08 -6.14
C VAL A 52 4.95 4.09 -5.41
N GLY A 53 4.75 3.19 -4.47
CA GLY A 53 3.57 3.19 -3.62
C GLY A 53 3.42 1.89 -2.84
N ILE A 54 2.35 1.80 -2.06
CA ILE A 54 1.95 0.59 -1.36
C ILE A 54 0.43 0.41 -1.32
N GLY A 55 -0.01 -0.84 -1.20
CA GLY A 55 -1.34 -1.19 -0.72
C GLY A 55 -1.26 -1.65 0.74
N LEU A 56 -1.88 -0.93 1.67
CA LEU A 56 -1.97 -1.30 3.08
C LEU A 56 -3.24 -2.11 3.33
N SER A 57 -3.08 -3.27 3.95
CA SER A 57 -4.17 -4.18 4.28
C SER A 57 -4.09 -4.68 5.72
N ARG A 58 -5.23 -5.08 6.28
CA ARG A 58 -5.31 -5.70 7.61
C ARG A 58 -5.89 -7.09 7.51
N MET A 59 -5.20 -8.08 8.07
CA MET A 59 -5.68 -9.46 8.13
C MET A 59 -6.83 -9.59 9.16
N LYS A 60 -7.83 -10.43 8.87
CA LYS A 60 -8.97 -10.73 9.74
C LYS A 60 -8.55 -11.30 11.10
N MET A 61 -7.40 -11.97 11.16
CA MET A 61 -6.82 -12.51 12.40
C MET A 61 -5.94 -11.50 13.14
N GLY A 62 -5.88 -10.24 12.68
CA GLY A 62 -4.99 -9.20 13.19
C GLY A 62 -3.71 -9.08 12.38
N GLY A 63 -3.13 -7.88 12.39
CA GLY A 63 -1.87 -7.55 11.72
C GLY A 63 -2.03 -6.67 10.48
N LEU A 64 -1.05 -5.78 10.28
CA LEU A 64 -0.96 -4.82 9.17
C LEU A 64 0.07 -5.29 8.15
N TYR A 65 -0.33 -5.39 6.90
CA TYR A 65 0.52 -5.90 5.85
C TYR A 65 0.49 -5.00 4.63
N VAL A 66 1.61 -4.96 3.92
CA VAL A 66 1.73 -4.11 2.72
C VAL A 66 2.08 -4.90 1.48
N ASP A 67 1.51 -4.47 0.37
CA ASP A 67 1.96 -4.82 -0.98
C ASP A 67 2.77 -3.64 -1.51
N VAL A 68 4.06 -3.86 -1.81
CA VAL A 68 4.98 -2.79 -2.22
C VAL A 68 5.03 -2.68 -3.74
N PHE A 69 4.82 -1.47 -4.27
CA PHE A 69 4.80 -1.21 -5.70
C PHE A 69 6.15 -0.65 -6.17
N VAL A 70 6.74 -1.27 -7.18
CA VAL A 70 8.15 -1.06 -7.55
C VAL A 70 8.30 -0.81 -9.05
N LYS A 71 9.15 0.14 -9.45
CA LYS A 71 9.46 0.45 -10.88
C LYS A 71 10.72 -0.21 -11.46
N ASP A 72 11.56 -0.78 -10.60
CA ASP A 72 12.83 -1.42 -10.97
C ASP A 72 12.84 -2.90 -10.58
N PHE A 73 11.70 -3.57 -10.75
CA PHE A 73 11.45 -4.92 -10.17
C PHE A 73 12.44 -6.00 -10.66
N ASN A 74 12.95 -5.86 -11.89
CA ASN A 74 13.90 -6.80 -12.47
C ASN A 74 15.37 -6.50 -12.13
N ASP A 75 15.66 -5.40 -11.42
CA ASP A 75 16.99 -5.06 -10.93
C ASP A 75 17.22 -5.70 -9.57
N ALA A 76 18.11 -6.70 -9.51
CA ALA A 76 18.40 -7.44 -8.29
C ALA A 76 19.06 -6.57 -7.20
N GLU A 77 19.87 -5.58 -7.57
CA GLU A 77 20.47 -4.67 -6.60
C GLU A 77 19.43 -3.70 -6.03
N ALA A 78 18.53 -3.20 -6.87
CA ALA A 78 17.40 -2.38 -6.41
C ALA A 78 16.48 -3.17 -5.50
N MET A 79 16.11 -4.39 -5.87
CA MET A 79 15.27 -5.26 -5.05
C MET A 79 15.92 -5.65 -3.72
N GLY A 80 17.25 -5.80 -3.68
CA GLY A 80 17.98 -5.97 -2.42
C GLY A 80 17.81 -4.78 -1.49
N ARG A 81 18.03 -3.56 -1.99
CA ARG A 81 17.84 -2.33 -1.19
C ARG A 81 16.40 -2.14 -0.73
N ILE A 82 15.44 -2.40 -1.61
CA ILE A 82 14.01 -2.32 -1.30
C ILE A 82 13.66 -3.27 -0.16
N GLY A 83 14.17 -4.51 -0.20
CA GLY A 83 13.99 -5.48 0.89
C GLY A 83 14.50 -4.94 2.22
N ASP A 84 15.73 -4.43 2.26
CA ASP A 84 16.34 -3.88 3.47
C ASP A 84 15.53 -2.68 4.04
N VAL A 85 15.03 -1.80 3.17
CA VAL A 85 14.20 -0.65 3.56
C VAL A 85 12.87 -1.12 4.15
N VAL A 86 12.20 -2.06 3.49
CA VAL A 86 10.89 -2.57 3.91
C VAL A 86 10.99 -3.31 5.25
N ASP A 87 11.99 -4.18 5.41
CA ASP A 87 12.21 -4.93 6.66
C ASP A 87 12.49 -3.96 7.83
N SER A 88 13.38 -2.99 7.63
CA SER A 88 13.71 -1.97 8.65
C SER A 88 12.50 -1.11 9.03
N ALA A 89 11.66 -0.76 8.04
CA ALA A 89 10.45 0.02 8.27
C ALA A 89 9.42 -0.78 9.10
N PHE A 90 9.28 -2.08 8.83
CA PHE A 90 8.37 -2.95 9.58
C PHE A 90 8.80 -3.19 11.02
N GLU A 91 10.09 -3.39 11.30
CA GLU A 91 10.59 -3.52 12.69
C GLU A 91 10.18 -2.32 13.56
N SER A 92 10.21 -1.12 12.97
CA SER A 92 9.80 0.13 13.63
C SER A 92 8.29 0.19 13.86
N LEU A 93 7.49 -0.29 12.90
CA LEU A 93 6.03 -0.27 12.97
C LEU A 93 5.46 -1.34 13.92
N GLU A 94 6.00 -2.56 13.90
CA GLU A 94 5.61 -3.65 14.79
C GLU A 94 5.81 -3.26 16.27
N SER A 95 6.94 -2.60 16.56
CA SER A 95 7.28 -2.12 17.90
C SER A 95 6.28 -1.09 18.46
N ALA A 96 5.63 -0.31 17.59
CA ALA A 96 4.72 0.77 17.98
C ALA A 96 3.24 0.35 17.99
N SER A 97 2.84 -0.48 17.01
CA SER A 97 1.43 -0.86 16.81
C SER A 97 0.97 -2.01 17.71
N ASN A 98 1.89 -2.79 18.31
CA ASN A 98 1.59 -4.06 18.98
C ASN A 98 0.80 -5.05 18.08
N GLU A 99 0.82 -4.85 16.77
CA GLU A 99 0.24 -5.74 15.77
C GLU A 99 1.37 -6.42 15.00
N SER A 100 1.15 -7.67 14.55
CA SER A 100 2.08 -8.30 13.62
C SER A 100 2.10 -7.48 12.32
N THR A 101 3.30 -7.19 11.82
CA THR A 101 3.44 -6.46 10.55
C THR A 101 4.32 -7.19 9.56
N GLY A 102 4.12 -6.96 8.26
CA GLY A 102 5.01 -7.54 7.27
C GLY A 102 4.66 -7.25 5.81
N CYS A 103 5.60 -7.59 4.94
CA CYS A 103 5.42 -7.50 3.49
C CYS A 103 4.62 -8.70 2.98
N HIS A 104 3.51 -8.45 2.29
CA HIS A 104 2.77 -9.48 1.57
C HIS A 104 3.41 -9.78 0.22
N SER A 105 3.69 -8.75 -0.56
CA SER A 105 4.20 -8.92 -1.92
C SER A 105 4.94 -7.69 -2.42
N PHE A 106 5.67 -7.92 -3.51
CA PHE A 106 6.19 -6.85 -4.36
C PHE A 106 5.49 -6.95 -5.72
N ALA A 107 5.03 -5.81 -6.25
CA ALA A 107 4.38 -5.72 -7.55
C ALA A 107 5.08 -4.69 -8.45
N SER A 108 5.36 -5.08 -9.69
CA SER A 108 5.98 -4.19 -10.67
C SER A 108 4.94 -3.22 -11.25
N VAL A 109 5.32 -1.94 -11.35
CA VAL A 109 4.53 -0.86 -11.99
C VAL A 109 5.02 -0.56 -13.41
N ASP A 110 6.03 -1.29 -13.89
CA ASP A 110 6.74 -1.02 -15.14
C ASP A 110 5.78 -0.91 -16.33
N GLY A 111 5.82 0.25 -17.01
CA GLY A 111 5.01 0.50 -18.20
C GLY A 111 3.54 0.82 -17.94
N GLN A 112 3.15 1.10 -16.69
CA GLN A 112 1.81 1.57 -16.32
C GLN A 112 1.84 2.95 -15.66
N GLU A 113 0.84 3.78 -15.93
CA GLU A 113 0.63 5.04 -15.21
C GLU A 113 0.21 4.75 -13.76
N ILE A 114 0.72 5.54 -12.80
CA ILE A 114 0.51 5.34 -11.35
C ILE A 114 -0.99 5.20 -11.01
N ASN A 115 -1.83 6.07 -11.58
CA ASN A 115 -3.27 6.07 -11.33
C ASN A 115 -3.96 4.83 -11.92
N GLU A 116 -3.53 4.39 -13.09
CA GLU A 116 -4.07 3.18 -13.72
C GLU A 116 -3.70 1.94 -12.93
N PHE A 117 -2.44 1.88 -12.46
CA PHE A 117 -1.96 0.80 -11.60
C PHE A 117 -2.73 0.75 -10.28
N ALA A 118 -2.90 1.88 -9.58
CA ALA A 118 -3.60 1.94 -8.29
C ALA A 118 -5.06 1.46 -8.42
N GLU A 119 -5.76 1.91 -9.47
CA GLU A 119 -7.12 1.47 -9.78
C GLU A 119 -7.19 -0.01 -10.18
N GLU A 120 -6.20 -0.50 -10.93
CA GLU A 120 -6.10 -1.93 -11.25
C GLU A 120 -5.85 -2.77 -9.99
N PHE A 121 -4.93 -2.36 -9.13
CA PHE A 121 -4.62 -3.01 -7.86
C PHE A 121 -5.86 -3.08 -6.96
N LYS A 122 -6.56 -1.94 -6.76
CA LYS A 122 -7.82 -1.86 -6.00
C LYS A 122 -8.87 -2.87 -6.48
N LYS A 123 -9.02 -3.01 -7.79
CA LYS A 123 -9.95 -3.98 -8.41
C LYS A 123 -9.47 -5.41 -8.16
N ARG A 124 -8.18 -5.68 -8.40
CA ARG A 124 -7.60 -7.03 -8.28
C ARG A 124 -7.53 -7.52 -6.84
N PHE A 125 -7.31 -6.64 -5.86
CA PHE A 125 -7.25 -6.99 -4.44
C PHE A 125 -8.51 -7.73 -3.97
N ASN A 126 -9.70 -7.37 -4.46
CA ASN A 126 -10.94 -8.05 -4.07
C ASN A 126 -11.40 -9.10 -5.07
N THR A 127 -10.61 -9.40 -6.09
CA THR A 127 -10.98 -10.34 -7.15
C THR A 127 -10.44 -11.73 -6.83
N PRO A 128 -11.30 -12.75 -6.68
CA PRO A 128 -10.84 -14.13 -6.53
C PRO A 128 -10.00 -14.54 -7.73
N ILE A 129 -8.77 -15.02 -7.49
CA ILE A 129 -7.86 -15.48 -8.55
C ILE A 129 -7.98 -17.00 -8.67
N SER A 130 -8.26 -17.49 -9.89
CA SER A 130 -8.26 -18.93 -10.13
C SER A 130 -6.84 -19.52 -10.03
N ARG A 131 -6.73 -20.83 -9.77
CA ARG A 131 -5.43 -21.51 -9.64
C ARG A 131 -4.57 -21.43 -10.91
N GLU A 132 -5.21 -21.27 -12.07
CA GLU A 132 -4.58 -21.16 -13.39
C GLU A 132 -4.12 -19.72 -13.71
N GLU A 133 -4.77 -18.71 -13.14
CA GLU A 133 -4.38 -17.30 -13.29
C GLU A 133 -3.20 -16.93 -12.39
N VAL A 134 -2.98 -17.66 -11.30
CA VAL A 134 -1.87 -17.42 -10.36
C VAL A 134 -0.53 -17.60 -11.06
N ASP A 135 -0.37 -18.56 -11.95
CA ASP A 135 0.89 -18.75 -12.66
C ASP A 135 1.17 -17.63 -13.70
N ARG A 136 0.18 -16.77 -13.96
CA ARG A 136 0.22 -15.72 -15.01
C ARG A 136 -0.01 -14.31 -14.48
N ASN A 137 -0.39 -14.17 -13.22
CA ASN A 137 -0.72 -12.88 -12.62
C ASN A 137 0.53 -12.31 -11.96
N PRO A 138 1.04 -11.14 -12.37
CA PRO A 138 2.15 -10.49 -11.66
C PRO A 138 1.82 -10.20 -10.19
N PHE A 139 0.53 -10.23 -9.82
CA PHE A 139 0.00 -10.13 -8.47
C PHE A 139 -0.31 -11.48 -7.80
N ALA A 140 0.23 -12.59 -8.31
CA ALA A 140 -0.06 -13.94 -7.80
C ALA A 140 0.26 -14.16 -6.32
N VAL A 141 1.13 -13.32 -5.74
CA VAL A 141 1.45 -13.32 -4.31
C VAL A 141 0.30 -12.73 -3.47
N LEU A 142 -0.61 -11.94 -4.06
CA LEU A 142 -1.86 -11.47 -3.42
C LEU A 142 -2.84 -12.61 -3.10
N ARG A 143 -2.62 -13.81 -3.68
CA ARG A 143 -3.55 -14.94 -3.60
C ARG A 143 -3.81 -15.45 -2.18
N THR A 144 -2.93 -15.20 -1.22
CA THR A 144 -3.10 -15.67 0.16
C THR A 144 -3.70 -14.64 1.11
N SER A 145 -3.71 -13.35 0.76
CA SER A 145 -4.16 -12.28 1.66
C SER A 145 -5.62 -11.92 1.46
N THR A 146 -6.16 -11.93 0.25
CA THR A 146 -7.42 -11.22 -0.07
C THR A 146 -8.70 -11.82 0.54
N ASP A 147 -8.80 -13.15 0.63
CA ASP A 147 -9.93 -13.80 1.32
C ASP A 147 -9.92 -13.54 2.85
N ASN A 148 -8.76 -13.19 3.40
CA ASN A 148 -8.50 -13.03 4.82
C ASN A 148 -8.03 -11.63 5.21
N SER A 149 -8.13 -10.63 4.34
CA SER A 149 -7.72 -9.26 4.62
C SER A 149 -8.70 -8.22 4.09
N THR A 150 -8.61 -7.03 4.65
CA THR A 150 -9.32 -5.83 4.20
C THR A 150 -8.29 -4.83 3.71
N LEU A 151 -8.40 -4.38 2.46
CA LEU A 151 -7.62 -3.25 1.96
C LEU A 151 -8.06 -1.99 2.69
N LEU A 152 -7.11 -1.31 3.34
CA LEU A 152 -7.34 -0.09 4.10
C LEU A 152 -7.09 1.13 3.22
N GLU A 153 -5.92 1.19 2.59
CA GLU A 153 -5.46 2.34 1.81
C GLU A 153 -4.47 1.89 0.73
N ILE A 154 -4.39 2.67 -0.34
CA ILE A 154 -3.39 2.59 -1.39
C ILE A 154 -2.70 3.95 -1.41
N VAL A 155 -1.42 4.00 -1.10
CA VAL A 155 -0.63 5.23 -1.09
C VAL A 155 0.33 5.19 -2.27
N MET A 156 0.23 6.14 -3.20
CA MET A 156 1.12 6.28 -4.34
C MET A 156 1.99 7.52 -4.21
N PHE A 157 3.27 7.37 -4.57
CA PHE A 157 4.28 8.41 -4.50
C PHE A 157 4.60 8.96 -5.90
N GLU A 158 4.20 10.21 -6.15
CA GLU A 158 4.61 10.97 -7.33
C GLU A 158 5.93 11.71 -7.08
N ASP A 159 6.77 11.81 -8.10
CA ASP A 159 8.05 12.53 -8.07
C ASP A 159 7.89 14.06 -8.11
#